data_AF-A0A1H7RV41-F1
#
_entry.id   AF-A0A1H7RV41-F1
#
_cell.length_a   1.000
_cell.length_b   1.000
_cell.length_c   1.000
_cell.angle_alpha   90.00
_cell.angle_beta   90.00
_cell.angle_gamma   90.00
#
_symmetry.space_group_name_H-M   'P 1'
#
loop_
_entity.id
_entity.type
_entity.pdbx_description
1 polymer ?
#
loop_
_entity_poly.entity_id
_entity_poly.type
_entity_poly.pdbx_seq_one_letter_code
_entity_poly.pdbx_strand_id
1 'polypeptide(L)'
;MKQLVESWLRAEKHYYGNTQARAIRLMIEATGQRITHSRLSEWKRGKYCPSVSVLSEMLWRTLPWVLGQADLYVSPEQQDKIDMKFWVFKGEGAQRERC
;
A
#
# COMPACT_ATOMS: atom_id res chain seq x y z
N MET A 1 0.21 12.84 -1.12
CA MET A 1 -0.03 11.67 -2.00
C MET A 1 1.22 11.22 -2.77
N LYS A 2 1.92 12.13 -3.47
CA LYS A 2 3.15 11.84 -4.24
C LYS A 2 4.13 10.90 -3.53
N GLN A 3 4.52 11.24 -2.30
CA GLN A 3 5.51 10.50 -1.53
C GLN A 3 5.11 9.03 -1.33
N LEU A 4 3.86 8.77 -0.93
CA LEU A 4 3.38 7.41 -0.70
C LEU A 4 3.38 6.58 -1.99
N VAL A 5 2.93 7.15 -3.11
CA VAL A 5 2.95 6.43 -4.41
C VAL A 5 4.38 6.15 -4.86
N GLU A 6 5.30 7.08 -4.65
CA GLU A 6 6.72 6.89 -4.99
C GLU A 6 7.41 5.88 -4.07
N SER A 7 7.17 5.95 -2.76
CA SER A 7 7.67 4.97 -1.79
C SER A 7 7.13 3.58 -2.08
N TRP A 8 5.83 3.45 -2.38
CA TRP A 8 5.23 2.18 -2.78
C TRP A 8 5.90 1.60 -4.03
N LEU A 9 6.06 2.40 -5.09
CA LEU A 9 6.73 1.93 -6.32
C LEU A 9 8.19 1.53 -6.07
N ARG A 10 8.89 2.21 -5.15
CA ARG A 10 10.25 1.83 -4.74
C ARG A 10 10.26 0.53 -3.94
N ALA A 11 9.35 0.36 -2.99
CA ALA A 11 9.20 -0.89 -2.24
C ALA A 11 8.94 -2.06 -3.20
N GLU A 12 7.99 -1.92 -4.13
CA GLU A 12 7.70 -2.94 -5.13
C GLU A 12 8.93 -3.32 -5.94
N LYS A 13 9.69 -2.33 -6.41
CA LYS A 13 10.87 -2.58 -7.22
C LYS A 13 12.03 -3.20 -6.43
N HIS A 14 12.36 -2.63 -5.27
CA HIS A 14 13.60 -2.92 -4.57
C HIS A 14 13.46 -3.98 -3.48
N TYR A 15 12.29 -4.06 -2.84
CA TYR A 15 12.01 -5.04 -1.80
C TYR A 15 11.35 -6.29 -2.37
N TYR A 16 10.34 -6.14 -3.23
CA TYR A 16 9.60 -7.28 -3.80
C TYR A 16 10.08 -7.71 -5.20
N GLY A 17 11.01 -6.99 -5.84
CA GLY A 17 11.49 -7.33 -7.18
C GLY A 17 10.45 -7.19 -8.30
N ASN A 18 9.34 -6.48 -8.05
CA ASN A 18 8.24 -6.32 -8.98
C ASN A 18 8.50 -5.21 -10.00
N THR A 19 8.05 -5.42 -11.24
CA THR A 19 7.89 -4.33 -12.20
C THR A 19 6.68 -3.47 -11.83
N GLN A 20 6.64 -2.22 -12.30
CA GLN A 20 5.49 -1.34 -12.07
C GLN A 20 4.18 -1.96 -12.60
N ALA A 21 4.21 -2.63 -13.75
CA ALA A 21 3.04 -3.31 -14.30
C ALA A 21 2.57 -4.46 -13.39
N ARG A 22 3.51 -5.24 -12.83
CA ARG A 22 3.19 -6.30 -11.87
C ARG A 22 2.61 -5.73 -10.57
N ALA A 23 3.19 -4.66 -10.05
CA ALA A 23 2.69 -3.97 -8.86
C ALA A 23 1.26 -3.45 -9.04
N ILE A 24 0.96 -2.82 -10.19
CA ILE A 24 -0.40 -2.40 -10.53
C ILE A 24 -1.36 -3.59 -10.54
N ARG A 25 -0.97 -4.70 -11.19
CA ARG A 25 -1.80 -5.91 -11.24
C ARG A 25 -2.09 -6.47 -9.86
N LEU A 26 -1.09 -6.57 -8.99
CA LEU A 26 -1.27 -7.03 -7.61
C LEU A 26 -2.21 -6.10 -6.82
N MET A 27 -2.09 -4.78 -7.02
CA MET A 27 -2.99 -3.80 -6.39
C MET A 27 -4.44 -3.96 -6.87
N ILE A 28 -4.65 -4.21 -8.17
CA ILE A 28 -5.98 -4.50 -8.73
C ILE A 28 -6.54 -5.78 -8.11
N GLU A 29 -5.73 -6.85 -8.03
CA GLU A 29 -6.14 -8.13 -7.43
C GLU A 29 -6.49 -7.97 -5.93
N ALA A 30 -5.74 -7.17 -5.18
CA ALA A 30 -5.97 -6.94 -3.75
C ALA A 30 -7.18 -6.03 -3.45
N THR A 31 -7.45 -5.04 -4.30
CA THR A 31 -8.45 -3.99 -4.03
C THR A 31 -9.72 -4.10 -4.87
N GLY A 32 -9.71 -4.90 -5.94
CA GLY A 32 -10.77 -4.98 -6.93
C GLY A 32 -10.92 -3.73 -7.80
N GLN A 33 -10.05 -2.72 -7.65
CA GLN A 33 -10.18 -1.45 -8.34
C GLN A 33 -9.35 -1.41 -9.62
N ARG A 34 -9.92 -0.84 -10.68
CA ARG A 34 -9.21 -0.66 -11.95
C ARG A 34 -8.16 0.45 -11.82
N ILE A 35 -6.89 0.07 -11.85
CA ILE A 35 -5.75 0.98 -11.72
C ILE A 35 -4.95 0.97 -13.01
N THR A 36 -4.62 2.15 -13.52
CA THR A 36 -3.83 2.33 -14.74
C THR A 36 -2.57 3.16 -14.45
N HIS A 37 -1.63 3.16 -15.40
CA HIS A 37 -0.47 4.04 -15.35
C HIS A 37 -0.86 5.53 -15.31
N SER A 38 -1.90 5.94 -16.05
CA SER A 38 -2.40 7.30 -16.00
C SER A 38 -2.95 7.66 -14.62
N ARG A 39 -3.73 6.76 -14.01
CA ARG A 39 -4.28 6.95 -12.66
C ARG A 39 -3.18 7.13 -11.61
N LEU A 40 -2.12 6.34 -11.70
CA LEU A 40 -0.93 6.52 -10.85
C LEU A 40 -0.26 7.89 -11.03
N SER A 41 -0.13 8.36 -12.28
CA SER A 41 0.43 9.68 -12.57
C SER A 41 -0.43 10.80 -11.98
N GLU A 42 -1.75 10.66 -12.02
CA GLU A 42 -2.69 11.60 -11.41
C GLU A 42 -2.55 11.64 -9.88
N TRP A 43 -2.42 10.49 -9.22
CA TRP A 43 -2.17 10.40 -7.78
C TRP A 43 -0.84 11.04 -7.39
N LYS A 44 0.22 10.84 -8.19
CA LYS A 44 1.52 11.50 -7.97
C LYS A 44 1.42 13.02 -8.06
N ARG A 45 0.58 13.53 -8.95
CA ARG A 45 0.32 14.97 -9.14
C ARG A 45 -0.68 15.53 -8.13
N GLY A 46 -1.26 14.70 -7.26
CA GLY A 46 -2.29 15.11 -6.30
C GLY A 46 -3.62 15.52 -6.95
N LYS A 47 -3.86 15.14 -8.22
CA LYS A 47 -5.12 15.48 -8.92
C LYS A 47 -6.32 14.74 -8.33
N TYR A 48 -6.10 13.48 -7.94
CA TYR A 48 -7.11 12.63 -7.33
C TYR A 48 -6.51 11.92 -6.13
N CYS A 49 -7.36 11.63 -5.14
CA CYS A 49 -7.02 10.73 -4.04
C CYS A 49 -7.36 9.28 -4.45
N PRO A 50 -6.49 8.29 -4.19
CA PRO A 50 -6.89 6.89 -4.25
C PRO A 50 -8.00 6.61 -3.24
N SER A 51 -8.73 5.53 -3.46
CA SER A 51 -9.69 5.06 -2.46
C SER A 51 -8.99 4.65 -1.17
N VAL A 52 -9.75 4.57 -0.08
CA VAL A 52 -9.24 4.10 1.22
C VAL A 52 -8.59 2.72 1.08
N SER A 53 -9.20 1.77 0.37
CA SER A 53 -8.63 0.43 0.19
C SER A 53 -7.30 0.41 -0.57
N VAL A 54 -7.13 1.29 -1.57
CA VAL A 54 -5.85 1.43 -2.29
C VAL A 54 -4.79 2.09 -1.43
N LEU A 55 -5.15 3.13 -0.66
CA LEU A 55 -4.24 3.76 0.29
C LEU A 55 -3.76 2.76 1.33
N SER A 56 -4.70 1.98 1.88
CA SER A 56 -4.44 0.92 2.82
C SER A 56 -3.43 -0.10 2.27
N GLU A 57 -3.69 -0.63 1.09
CA GLU A 57 -2.80 -1.62 0.45
C GLU A 57 -1.43 -1.03 0.10
N MET A 58 -1.36 0.24 -0.34
CA MET A 58 -0.07 0.91 -0.56
C MET A 58 0.73 1.02 0.73
N LEU A 59 0.11 1.44 1.83
CA LEU A 59 0.78 1.55 3.13
C LEU A 59 1.27 0.19 3.61
N TRP A 60 0.41 -0.83 3.54
CA TRP A 60 0.74 -2.21 3.89
C TRP A 60 2.04 -2.67 3.23
N ARG A 61 2.11 -2.53 1.90
CA ARG A 61 3.25 -3.02 1.12
C ARG A 61 4.48 -2.12 1.26
N THR A 62 4.31 -0.87 1.66
CA THR A 62 5.43 0.08 1.82
C THR A 62 6.07 -0.01 3.19
N LEU A 63 5.30 -0.33 4.23
CA LEU A 63 5.72 -0.23 5.63
C LEU A 63 6.93 -1.12 5.97
N PRO A 64 6.96 -2.43 5.64
CA PRO A 64 8.12 -3.28 5.95
C PRO A 64 9.41 -2.77 5.32
N TRP A 65 9.31 -2.27 4.09
CA TRP A 65 10.45 -1.71 3.38
C TRP A 65 10.96 -0.43 4.05
N VAL A 66 10.07 0.49 4.42
CA VAL A 66 10.44 1.75 5.10
C VAL A 66 11.05 1.49 6.47
N LEU A 67 10.49 0.54 7.23
CA LEU A 67 11.04 0.13 8.53
C LEU A 67 12.46 -0.44 8.37
N GLY A 68 12.68 -1.31 7.38
CA GLY A 68 14.01 -1.81 7.06
C GLY A 68 15.00 -0.73 6.61
N GLN A 69 14.54 0.31 5.89
CA GLN A 69 15.38 1.48 5.54
C GLN A 69 15.74 2.35 6.75
N ALA A 70 15.01 2.23 7.85
CA ALA A 70 15.26 2.96 9.09
C ALA A 70 16.03 2.12 10.13
N ASP A 71 16.57 0.96 9.73
CA ASP A 71 17.20 -0.03 10.61
C ASP A 71 16.26 -0.55 11.73
N LEU A 72 14.95 -0.39 11.55
CA LEU A 72 13.91 -0.90 12.42
C LEU A 72 13.48 -2.26 11.89
N TYR A 73 14.29 -3.28 12.18
CA TYR A 73 13.93 -4.65 11.85
C TYR A 73 12.76 -5.10 12.71
N VAL A 74 11.61 -5.27 12.07
CA VAL A 74 10.39 -5.77 12.68
C VAL A 74 10.29 -7.26 12.36
N SER A 75 10.16 -8.11 13.39
CA SER A 75 9.94 -9.54 13.18
C SER A 75 8.61 -9.76 12.45
N PRO A 76 8.42 -10.89 11.73
CA PRO A 76 7.14 -11.19 11.10
C PRO A 76 5.95 -11.10 12.07
N GLU A 77 6.09 -11.56 13.33
CA GLU A 77 4.99 -11.45 14.30
C GLU A 77 4.76 -10.02 14.79
N GLN A 78 5.81 -9.18 14.84
CA GLN A 78 5.66 -7.77 15.16
C GLN A 78 5.01 -7.01 14.01
N GLN A 79 5.31 -7.38 12.77
CA GLN A 79 4.69 -6.84 11.57
C GLN A 79 3.19 -7.12 11.62
N ASP A 80 2.79 -8.38 11.83
CA ASP A 80 1.38 -8.79 11.99
C ASP A 80 0.65 -8.02 13.11
N LYS A 81 1.33 -7.72 14.23
CA LYS A 81 0.75 -6.94 15.33
C LYS A 81 0.57 -5.46 14.98
N ILE A 82 1.57 -4.85 14.35
CA ILE A 82 1.52 -3.46 13.87
C ILE A 82 0.37 -3.32 12.87
N ASP A 83 0.28 -4.29 11.99
CA ASP A 83 -0.73 -4.47 10.98
C ASP A 83 -2.14 -4.55 11.59
N MET A 84 -2.36 -5.41 12.58
CA MET A 84 -3.63 -5.45 13.31
C MET A 84 -4.01 -4.11 13.96
N LYS A 85 -3.06 -3.22 14.26
CA LYS A 85 -3.34 -1.89 14.86
C LYS A 85 -3.69 -0.84 13.82
N PHE A 86 -3.10 -0.89 12.63
CA PHE A 86 -3.41 0.05 11.54
C PHE A 86 -4.78 -0.20 10.89
N TRP A 87 -5.33 -1.41 11.01
CA TRP A 87 -6.57 -1.81 10.34
C TRP A 87 -7.85 -1.79 11.19
N VAL A 88 -7.79 -1.41 12.48
CA VAL A 88 -8.99 -1.21 13.30
C VAL A 88 -9.50 0.22 13.11
N PHE A 89 -10.06 0.51 11.94
CA PHE A 89 -10.98 1.64 11.78
C PHE A 89 -12.40 1.12 11.93
N LYS A 90 -12.91 1.11 13.17
CA LYS A 90 -14.36 1.03 13.42
C LYS A 90 -14.94 2.44 13.32
N GLY A 91 -15.03 2.96 12.09
CA GLY A 91 -15.80 4.14 11.75
C GLY A 91 -16.88 3.73 10.77
N GLU A 92 -18.14 4.05 11.08
CA GLU A 92 -19.31 3.69 10.29
C GLU A 92 -19.11 4.02 8.80
N GLY A 93 -19.10 3.00 7.93
CA GLY A 93 -19.23 3.20 6.48
C GLY A 93 -18.21 2.53 5.54
N ALA A 94 -17.21 1.78 6.00
CA ALA A 94 -16.33 1.04 5.06
C ALA A 94 -15.96 -0.34 5.57
N GLN A 95 -16.60 -1.34 4.95
CA GLN A 95 -16.43 -2.76 5.19
C GLN A 95 -15.01 -3.24 4.89
N ARG A 96 -14.45 -4.01 5.82
CA ARG A 96 -13.78 -5.29 5.52
C ARG A 96 -13.80 -6.16 6.78
N GLU A 97 -14.70 -7.12 6.81
CA GLU A 97 -14.55 -8.31 7.64
C GLU A 97 -13.56 -9.25 6.94
N ARG A 98 -12.62 -9.80 7.70
CA ARG A 98 -11.90 -11.01 7.33
C ARG A 98 -12.09 -12.00 8.48
N CYS A 99 -12.58 -13.18 8.14
CA CYS A 99 -12.54 -14.37 8.99
C CYS A 99 -11.11 -14.72 9.36
#